data_AF-A0A1S7FX72-F1
#
_entry.id   AF-A0A1S7FX72-F1
#
_cell.length_a   1.000
_cell.length_b   1.000
_cell.length_c   1.000
_cell.angle_alpha   90.00
_cell.angle_beta   90.00
_cell.angle_gamma   90.00
#
_symmetry.space_group_name_H-M   'P 1'
#
loop_
_entity.id
_entity.type
_entity.pdbx_description
1 polymer ?
#
loop_
_entity_poly.entity_id
_entity_poly.type
_entity_poly.pdbx_seq_one_letter_code
_entity_poly.pdbx_strand_id
1 'polypeptide(L)'
;MSPKKYMRKKILIDFIIINLVINAAFYIINFRNFKGQLTMQEISFDLIMGLALLGVFCSLIGFINIRKDLNKGNVAVEDYHPSRISSFFPQRILWRVLILAVLTISLMFTVFAVLPLLLGVSNINHYIGFGIKTISAGIGALGIGYIVLDLSFTDYQKKALR
;
A
#
# COMPACT_ATOMS: atom_id res chain seq x y z
N MET A 1 -21.15 -9.58 -7.92
CA MET A 1 -19.86 -10.21 -8.32
C MET A 1 -19.29 -10.99 -7.15
N SER A 2 -18.59 -12.12 -7.35
CA SER A 2 -18.00 -12.89 -6.24
C SER A 2 -16.90 -12.09 -5.50
N PRO A 3 -16.75 -12.25 -4.17
CA PRO A 3 -15.75 -11.52 -3.38
C PRO A 3 -14.34 -11.66 -3.93
N LYS A 4 -13.93 -12.88 -4.29
CA LYS A 4 -12.59 -13.18 -4.84
C LYS A 4 -12.32 -12.44 -6.16
N LYS A 5 -13.32 -12.39 -7.05
CA LYS A 5 -13.21 -11.68 -8.34
C LYS A 5 -13.17 -10.17 -8.13
N TYR A 6 -13.95 -9.65 -7.19
CA TYR A 6 -13.90 -8.23 -6.81
C TYR A 6 -12.56 -7.84 -6.22
N MET A 7 -12.04 -8.62 -5.25
CA MET A 7 -10.75 -8.34 -4.61
C MET A 7 -9.62 -8.26 -5.64
N ARG A 8 -9.52 -9.26 -6.53
CA ARG A 8 -8.52 -9.25 -7.61
C ARG A 8 -8.65 -8.01 -8.49
N LYS A 9 -9.87 -7.68 -8.94
CA LYS A 9 -10.11 -6.50 -9.78
C LYS A 9 -9.72 -5.20 -9.06
N LYS A 10 -10.10 -5.04 -7.80
CA LYS A 10 -9.81 -3.82 -7.03
C LYS A 10 -8.33 -3.68 -6.68
N ILE A 11 -7.65 -4.76 -6.36
CA ILE A 11 -6.20 -4.74 -6.15
C ILE A 11 -5.47 -4.31 -7.44
N LEU A 12 -5.84 -4.89 -8.59
CA LEU A 12 -5.22 -4.55 -9.87
C LEU A 12 -5.54 -3.14 -10.36
N ILE A 13 -6.77 -2.67 -10.19
CA ILE A 13 -7.20 -1.37 -10.73
C ILE A 13 -6.90 -0.27 -9.71
N ASP A 14 -7.45 -0.34 -8.50
CA ASP A 14 -7.36 0.79 -7.58
C ASP A 14 -5.97 0.87 -6.95
N PHE A 15 -5.40 -0.24 -6.48
CA PHE A 15 -4.14 -0.21 -5.74
C PHE A 15 -2.91 -0.06 -6.64
N ILE A 16 -2.85 -0.74 -7.80
CA ILE A 16 -1.72 -0.59 -8.73
C ILE A 16 -1.76 0.75 -9.48
N ILE A 17 -2.93 1.23 -9.91
CA ILE A 17 -3.02 2.52 -10.61
C ILE A 17 -2.70 3.68 -9.67
N ILE A 18 -3.23 3.68 -8.43
CA ILE A 18 -2.87 4.69 -7.42
C ILE A 18 -1.36 4.66 -7.15
N ASN A 19 -0.77 3.47 -7.05
CA ASN A 19 0.66 3.31 -6.90
C ASN A 19 1.45 3.88 -8.08
N LEU A 20 0.99 3.66 -9.32
CA LEU A 20 1.62 4.19 -10.52
C LEU A 20 1.53 5.73 -10.54
N VAL A 21 0.38 6.30 -10.21
CA VAL A 21 0.17 7.76 -10.16
C VAL A 21 1.03 8.42 -9.09
N ILE A 22 1.08 7.85 -7.88
CA ILE A 22 1.91 8.38 -6.78
C ILE A 22 3.39 8.31 -7.16
N ASN A 23 3.88 7.18 -7.68
CA ASN A 23 5.28 7.06 -8.09
C ASN A 23 5.63 7.98 -9.27
N ALA A 24 4.72 8.15 -10.24
CA ALA A 24 4.92 9.09 -11.35
C ALA A 24 5.00 10.54 -10.86
N ALA A 25 4.12 10.94 -9.92
CA ALA A 25 4.17 12.27 -9.31
C ALA A 25 5.49 12.49 -8.55
N PHE A 26 5.94 11.50 -7.78
CA PHE A 26 7.22 11.56 -7.07
C PHE A 26 8.42 11.61 -8.02
N TYR A 27 8.38 10.86 -9.12
CA TYR A 27 9.43 10.91 -10.14
C TYR A 27 9.55 12.31 -10.75
N ILE A 28 8.42 12.95 -11.05
CA ILE A 28 8.40 14.31 -11.61
C ILE A 28 8.88 15.35 -10.59
N ILE A 29 8.49 15.23 -9.33
CA ILE A 29 8.78 16.23 -8.29
C ILE A 29 10.22 16.11 -7.77
N ASN A 30 10.66 14.90 -7.40
CA ASN A 30 11.95 14.71 -6.74
C ASN A 30 13.07 14.32 -7.70
N PHE A 31 12.79 13.59 -8.80
CA PHE A 31 13.84 13.00 -9.64
C PHE A 31 14.13 13.70 -10.96
N ARG A 32 13.28 14.63 -11.41
CA ARG A 32 13.50 15.36 -12.67
C ARG A 32 14.84 16.12 -12.71
N ASN A 33 15.41 16.46 -11.55
CA ASN A 33 16.63 17.25 -11.43
C ASN A 33 17.90 16.44 -11.12
N PHE A 34 17.81 15.13 -10.85
CA PHE A 34 18.99 14.33 -10.53
C PHE A 34 19.60 13.68 -11.76
N LYS A 35 20.83 14.10 -12.12
CA LYS A 35 21.69 13.44 -13.10
C LYS A 35 22.98 13.01 -12.40
N GLY A 36 23.17 11.71 -12.16
CA GLY A 36 24.41 11.19 -11.55
C GLY A 36 24.21 9.97 -10.64
N GLN A 37 25.24 9.65 -9.86
CA GLN A 37 25.17 8.69 -8.75
C GLN A 37 24.50 9.36 -7.54
N LEU A 38 23.57 8.66 -6.91
CA LEU A 38 22.90 9.10 -5.68
C LEU A 38 23.46 8.32 -4.51
N THR A 39 23.56 8.98 -3.35
CA THR A 39 23.90 8.26 -2.12
C THR A 39 22.72 7.37 -1.73
N MET A 40 23.01 6.19 -1.15
CA MET A 40 21.92 5.29 -0.71
C MET A 40 21.00 5.94 0.33
N GLN A 41 21.50 6.88 1.15
CA GLN A 41 20.65 7.60 2.09
C GLN A 41 19.56 8.44 1.41
N GLU A 42 19.90 9.18 0.36
CA GLU A 42 18.93 10.02 -0.38
C GLU A 42 17.88 9.15 -1.08
N ILE A 43 18.33 8.06 -1.71
CA ILE A 43 17.41 7.10 -2.33
C ILE A 43 16.50 6.51 -1.26
N SER A 44 17.04 5.96 -0.18
CA SER A 44 16.27 5.26 0.85
C SER A 44 15.27 6.17 1.55
N PHE A 45 15.64 7.41 1.85
CA PHE A 45 14.72 8.36 2.47
C PHE A 45 13.55 8.73 1.56
N ASP A 46 13.82 9.02 0.28
CA ASP A 46 12.77 9.28 -0.72
C ASP A 46 11.90 8.03 -0.96
N LEU A 47 12.51 6.84 -0.95
CA LEU A 47 11.82 5.57 -1.08
C LEU A 47 10.85 5.34 0.09
N ILE A 48 11.32 5.56 1.31
CA ILE A 48 10.52 5.45 2.53
C ILE A 48 9.38 6.45 2.52
N MET A 49 9.63 7.71 2.17
CA MET A 49 8.60 8.74 2.12
C MET A 49 7.53 8.46 1.05
N GLY A 50 7.94 8.06 -0.15
CA GLY A 50 7.00 7.69 -1.21
C GLY A 50 6.13 6.50 -0.83
N LEU A 51 6.72 5.47 -0.20
CA LEU A 51 6.00 4.28 0.25
C LEU A 51 5.15 4.51 1.49
N ALA A 52 5.55 5.42 2.38
CA ALA A 52 4.75 5.84 3.52
C ALA A 52 3.45 6.51 3.05
N LEU A 53 3.59 7.46 2.11
CA LEU A 53 2.44 8.14 1.50
C LEU A 53 1.57 7.18 0.71
N LEU A 54 2.17 6.22 0.00
CA LEU A 54 1.42 5.11 -0.59
C LEU A 54 0.58 4.39 0.47
N GLY A 55 1.18 4.00 1.60
CA GLY A 55 0.45 3.30 2.66
C GLY A 55 -0.74 4.09 3.20
N VAL A 56 -0.58 5.41 3.37
CA VAL A 56 -1.64 6.29 3.84
C VAL A 56 -2.73 6.48 2.78
N PHE A 57 -2.38 6.97 1.59
CA PHE A 57 -3.35 7.33 0.56
C PHE A 57 -4.05 6.10 -0.02
N CYS A 58 -3.31 5.02 -0.28
CA CYS A 58 -3.89 3.81 -0.84
C CYS A 58 -4.85 3.14 0.16
N SER A 59 -4.53 3.13 1.45
CA SER A 59 -5.45 2.65 2.48
C SER A 59 -6.68 3.54 2.61
N LEU A 60 -6.51 4.86 2.67
CA LEU A 60 -7.62 5.79 2.86
C LEU A 60 -8.60 5.76 1.69
N ILE A 61 -8.09 5.88 0.45
CA ILE A 61 -8.91 5.82 -0.76
C ILE A 61 -9.56 4.45 -0.90
N GLY A 62 -8.82 3.38 -0.60
CA GLY A 62 -9.32 2.01 -0.59
C GLY A 62 -10.52 1.84 0.35
N PHE A 63 -10.39 2.21 1.62
CA PHE A 63 -11.49 2.10 2.59
C PHE A 63 -12.73 2.90 2.16
N ILE A 64 -12.54 4.11 1.61
CA ILE A 64 -13.66 4.96 1.17
C ILE A 64 -14.38 4.33 -0.04
N ASN A 65 -13.63 3.96 -1.08
CA ASN A 65 -14.20 3.43 -2.32
C ASN A 65 -14.83 2.06 -2.14
N ILE A 66 -14.16 1.15 -1.42
CA ILE A 66 -14.68 -0.19 -1.18
C ILE A 66 -15.96 -0.12 -0.36
N ARG A 67 -16.00 0.72 0.68
CA ARG A 67 -17.23 0.93 1.48
C ARG A 67 -18.37 1.47 0.63
N LYS A 68 -18.10 2.41 -0.28
CA LYS A 68 -19.11 2.95 -1.21
C LYS A 68 -19.64 1.86 -2.16
N ASP A 69 -18.77 0.99 -2.65
CA ASP A 69 -19.15 -0.11 -3.54
C ASP A 69 -19.98 -1.19 -2.81
N LEU A 70 -19.61 -1.50 -1.57
CA LEU A 70 -20.35 -2.46 -0.73
C LEU A 70 -21.77 -1.95 -0.43
N ASN A 71 -21.91 -0.69 -0.03
CA ASN A 71 -23.23 -0.08 0.22
C ASN A 71 -24.13 -0.01 -1.01
N LYS A 72 -23.57 -0.08 -2.22
CA LYS A 72 -24.32 -0.13 -3.49
C LYS A 72 -24.77 -1.55 -3.87
N GLY A 73 -24.40 -2.58 -3.10
CA GLY A 73 -24.71 -3.97 -3.43
C GLY A 73 -23.90 -4.53 -4.60
N ASN A 74 -22.77 -3.90 -4.97
CA ASN A 74 -21.96 -4.34 -6.12
C ASN A 74 -21.25 -5.70 -5.89
N VAL A 75 -21.21 -6.17 -4.64
CA VAL A 75 -20.52 -7.38 -4.20
C VAL A 75 -21.42 -8.16 -3.25
N ALA A 76 -21.59 -9.46 -3.50
CA ALA A 76 -22.24 -10.38 -2.57
C ALA A 76 -21.19 -10.84 -1.56
N VAL A 77 -21.23 -10.27 -0.36
CA VAL A 77 -20.25 -10.53 0.71
C VAL A 77 -20.79 -11.51 1.76
N GLU A 78 -21.99 -12.05 1.60
CA GLU A 78 -22.58 -13.01 2.55
C GLU A 78 -21.67 -14.23 2.80
N ASP A 79 -21.08 -14.80 1.74
CA ASP A 79 -20.22 -15.98 1.81
C ASP A 79 -18.74 -15.67 2.12
N TYR A 80 -18.39 -14.43 2.45
CA TYR A 80 -17.01 -14.08 2.76
C TYR A 80 -16.64 -14.57 4.17
N HIS A 81 -15.59 -15.39 4.29
CA HIS A 81 -15.07 -15.77 5.60
C HIS A 81 -14.04 -14.74 6.06
N PRO A 82 -14.31 -13.98 7.13
CA PRO A 82 -13.39 -12.95 7.61
C PRO A 82 -12.08 -13.59 8.08
N SER A 83 -10.95 -12.97 7.71
CA SER A 83 -9.65 -13.48 8.11
C SER A 83 -9.40 -13.25 9.61
N ARG A 84 -8.51 -14.05 10.21
CA ARG A 84 -8.02 -13.82 11.59
C ARG A 84 -7.28 -12.50 11.74
N ILE A 85 -6.80 -11.90 10.66
CA ILE A 85 -6.08 -10.61 10.70
C ILE A 85 -7.06 -9.51 11.15
N SER A 86 -8.34 -9.62 10.79
CA SER A 86 -9.35 -8.62 11.11
C SER A 86 -9.60 -8.37 12.60
N SER A 87 -9.26 -9.33 13.48
CA SER A 87 -9.42 -9.17 14.93
C SER A 87 -8.34 -8.28 15.55
N PHE A 88 -7.19 -8.14 14.89
CA PHE A 88 -6.08 -7.30 15.37
C PHE A 88 -6.26 -5.81 15.03
N PHE A 89 -7.20 -5.48 14.14
CA PHE A 89 -7.39 -4.11 13.68
C PHE A 89 -8.62 -3.45 14.36
N PRO A 90 -8.47 -2.21 14.87
CA PRO A 90 -9.58 -1.45 15.43
C PRO A 90 -10.62 -1.13 14.36
N GLN A 91 -11.89 -0.95 14.72
CA GLN A 91 -12.98 -0.67 13.76
C GLN A 91 -12.90 0.74 13.11
N ARG A 92 -12.20 1.68 13.75
CA ARG A 92 -12.08 3.05 13.24
C ARG A 92 -11.09 3.11 12.07
N ILE A 93 -11.55 3.58 10.91
CA ILE A 93 -10.76 3.69 9.67
C ILE A 93 -9.42 4.44 9.90
N LEU A 94 -9.45 5.56 10.62
CA LEU A 94 -8.24 6.36 10.88
C LEU A 94 -7.14 5.55 11.58
N TRP A 95 -7.51 4.75 12.59
CA TRP A 95 -6.55 3.91 13.30
C TRP A 95 -6.00 2.78 12.42
N ARG A 96 -6.82 2.21 11.53
CA ARG A 96 -6.35 1.22 10.56
C ARG A 96 -5.36 1.81 9.59
N VAL A 97 -5.65 3.00 9.05
CA VAL A 97 -4.75 3.73 8.16
C VAL A 97 -3.43 4.02 8.88
N LEU A 98 -3.47 4.44 10.14
CA LEU A 98 -2.28 4.73 10.93
C LEU A 98 -1.45 3.47 11.21
N ILE A 99 -2.07 2.37 11.61
CA ILE A 99 -1.40 1.08 11.83
C ILE A 99 -0.78 0.56 10.53
N LEU A 100 -1.52 0.60 9.41
CA LEU A 100 -1.03 0.19 8.10
C LEU A 100 0.13 1.08 7.64
N ALA A 101 0.07 2.38 7.89
CA ALA A 101 1.15 3.31 7.59
C ALA A 101 2.40 2.97 8.41
N VAL A 102 2.28 2.77 9.73
CA VAL A 102 3.40 2.41 10.62
C VAL A 102 4.02 1.06 10.20
N LEU A 103 3.19 0.04 9.92
CA LEU A 103 3.66 -1.26 9.43
C LEU A 103 4.42 -1.11 8.11
N THR A 104 3.88 -0.33 7.17
CA THR A 104 4.51 -0.07 5.88
C THR A 104 5.84 0.65 6.06
N ILE A 105 5.88 1.73 6.85
CA ILE A 105 7.11 2.47 7.12
C ILE A 105 8.16 1.57 7.78
N SER A 106 7.79 0.78 8.78
CA SER A 106 8.71 -0.12 9.49
C SER A 106 9.32 -1.17 8.56
N LEU A 107 8.48 -1.76 7.71
CA LEU A 107 8.91 -2.79 6.75
C LEU A 107 9.81 -2.20 5.66
N MET A 108 9.44 -1.03 5.13
CA MET A 108 10.23 -0.35 4.11
C MET A 108 11.54 0.23 4.66
N PHE A 109 11.54 0.74 5.89
CA PHE A 109 12.77 1.18 6.57
C PHE A 109 13.76 0.02 6.73
N THR A 110 13.27 -1.16 7.13
CA THR A 110 14.11 -2.34 7.27
C THR A 110 14.72 -2.77 5.92
N VAL A 111 13.92 -2.79 4.86
CA VAL A 111 14.36 -3.23 3.53
C VAL A 111 15.26 -2.21 2.83
N PHE A 112 15.03 -0.91 3.00
CA PHE A 112 15.75 0.13 2.23
C PHE A 112 16.79 0.90 3.01
N ALA A 113 16.69 1.02 4.33
CA ALA A 113 17.73 1.66 5.13
C ALA A 113 18.65 0.61 5.77
N VAL A 114 18.08 -0.35 6.50
CA VAL A 114 18.87 -1.28 7.33
C VAL A 114 19.59 -2.32 6.47
N LEU A 115 18.89 -2.99 5.56
CA LEU A 115 19.47 -4.08 4.77
C LEU A 115 20.63 -3.62 3.86
N PRO A 116 20.54 -2.50 3.11
CA PRO A 116 21.65 -2.06 2.27
C PRO A 116 22.88 -1.63 3.08
N LEU A 117 22.66 -1.06 4.27
CA LEU A 117 23.73 -0.70 5.20
C LEU A 117 24.47 -1.94 5.71
N LEU A 118 23.74 -3.02 6.02
CA LEU A 118 24.33 -4.32 6.39
C LEU A 118 25.08 -5.01 5.24
N LEU A 119 24.63 -4.80 4.00
CA LEU A 119 25.27 -5.36 2.80
C LEU A 119 26.45 -4.52 2.28
N GLY A 120 26.80 -3.42 2.95
CA GLY A 120 27.90 -2.54 2.55
C GLY A 120 27.65 -1.78 1.25
N VAL A 121 26.40 -1.67 0.82
CA VAL A 121 26.03 -0.97 -0.43
C VAL A 121 25.92 0.53 -0.14
N SER A 122 26.96 1.28 -0.51
CA SER A 122 27.04 2.73 -0.25
C SER A 122 26.41 3.57 -1.36
N ASN A 123 26.54 3.13 -2.62
CA ASN A 123 26.04 3.83 -3.79
C ASN A 123 25.26 2.86 -4.70
N ILE A 124 24.15 3.34 -5.23
CA ILE A 124 23.36 2.62 -6.24
C ILE A 124 23.13 3.53 -7.43
N ASN A 125 23.19 2.95 -8.64
CA ASN A 125 22.79 3.65 -9.84
C ASN A 125 21.31 4.05 -9.74
N HIS A 126 21.01 5.29 -10.10
CA HIS A 126 19.67 5.85 -10.04
C HIS A 126 18.59 4.94 -10.68
N TYR A 127 18.87 4.31 -11.83
CA TYR A 127 17.92 3.40 -12.49
C TYR A 127 17.63 2.15 -11.66
N ILE A 128 18.64 1.60 -10.98
CA ILE A 128 18.50 0.42 -10.12
C ILE A 128 17.68 0.78 -8.88
N GLY A 129 17.98 1.92 -8.24
CA GLY A 129 17.21 2.41 -7.09
C GLY A 129 15.74 2.68 -7.44
N PHE A 130 15.47 3.24 -8.62
CA PHE A 130 14.11 3.44 -9.12
C PHE A 130 13.38 2.12 -9.42
N GLY A 131 14.07 1.14 -10.01
CA GLY A 131 13.52 -0.19 -10.26
C GLY A 131 13.11 -0.89 -8.96
N ILE A 132 14.00 -0.87 -7.96
CA ILE A 132 13.74 -1.39 -6.62
C ILE A 132 12.53 -0.68 -5.99
N LYS A 133 12.50 0.66 -6.04
CA LYS A 133 11.36 1.44 -5.54
C LYS A 133 10.04 0.99 -6.15
N THR A 134 10.00 0.87 -7.46
CA THR A 134 8.78 0.56 -8.21
C THR A 134 8.26 -0.84 -7.88
N ILE A 135 9.15 -1.83 -7.84
CA ILE A 135 8.79 -3.22 -7.51
C ILE A 135 8.26 -3.30 -6.09
N SER A 136 8.94 -2.69 -5.13
CA SER A 136 8.57 -2.74 -3.72
C SER A 136 7.29 -1.96 -3.43
N ALA A 137 7.06 -0.86 -4.14
CA ALA A 137 5.78 -0.16 -4.09
C ALA A 137 4.65 -1.01 -4.66
N GLY A 138 4.90 -1.76 -5.74
CA GLY A 138 3.93 -2.72 -6.30
C GLY A 138 3.58 -3.82 -5.29
N ILE A 139 4.58 -4.48 -4.71
CA ILE A 139 4.37 -5.54 -3.71
C ILE A 139 3.64 -4.98 -2.47
N GLY A 140 4.05 -3.81 -1.99
CA GLY A 140 3.41 -3.12 -0.88
C GLY A 140 1.93 -2.79 -1.16
N ALA A 141 1.63 -2.26 -2.35
CA ALA A 141 0.27 -1.95 -2.77
C ALA A 141 -0.63 -3.20 -2.81
N LEU A 142 -0.11 -4.34 -3.27
CA LEU A 142 -0.84 -5.61 -3.27
C LEU A 142 -1.19 -6.07 -1.84
N GLY A 143 -0.20 -6.03 -0.93
CA GLY A 143 -0.37 -6.45 0.46
C GLY A 143 -1.35 -5.54 1.22
N ILE A 144 -1.16 -4.23 1.13
CA ILE A 144 -2.05 -3.24 1.75
C ILE A 144 -3.46 -3.35 1.18
N GLY A 145 -3.60 -3.47 -0.15
CA GLY A 145 -4.90 -3.61 -0.79
C GLY A 145 -5.66 -4.84 -0.36
N TYR A 146 -4.97 -5.97 -0.20
CA TYR A 146 -5.57 -7.17 0.35
C TYR A 146 -6.11 -6.94 1.78
N ILE A 147 -5.31 -6.36 2.67
CA ILE A 147 -5.72 -6.09 4.06
C ILE A 147 -6.89 -5.12 4.11
N VAL A 148 -6.86 -4.04 3.32
CA VAL A 148 -7.94 -3.05 3.26
C VAL A 148 -9.26 -3.68 2.79
N LEU A 149 -9.22 -4.55 1.77
CA LEU A 149 -10.39 -5.28 1.29
C LEU A 149 -10.95 -6.24 2.34
N ASP A 150 -10.09 -7.05 2.95
CA ASP A 150 -10.48 -8.01 3.99
C ASP A 150 -11.15 -7.32 5.18
N LEU A 151 -10.54 -6.23 5.66
CA LEU A 151 -11.07 -5.41 6.73
C LEU A 151 -12.41 -4.74 6.36
N SER A 152 -12.55 -4.28 5.11
CA SER A 152 -13.78 -3.65 4.63
C SER A 152 -14.94 -4.64 4.51
N PHE A 153 -14.67 -5.85 4.02
CA PHE A 153 -15.67 -6.92 3.92
C PHE A 153 -16.12 -7.40 5.29
N THR A 154 -15.17 -7.62 6.20
CA THR A 154 -15.44 -8.02 7.57
C THR A 154 -16.33 -7.00 8.30
N ASP A 155 -16.04 -5.71 8.15
CA ASP A 155 -16.85 -4.65 8.76
C ASP A 155 -18.26 -4.58 8.19
N TYR A 156 -18.40 -4.75 6.87
CA TYR A 156 -19.70 -4.73 6.22
C TYR A 156 -20.58 -5.89 6.70
N GLN A 157 -20.04 -7.11 6.80
CA GLN A 157 -20.76 -8.25 7.35
C GLN A 157 -21.13 -8.03 8.82
N LYS A 158 -20.20 -7.55 9.65
CA LYS A 158 -20.48 -7.24 11.07
C LYS A 158 -21.58 -6.18 11.24
N LYS A 159 -21.70 -5.26 10.29
CA LYS A 159 -22.74 -4.23 10.28
C LYS A 159 -24.08 -4.75 9.76
N ALA A 160 -24.07 -5.67 8.79
CA ALA A 160 -25.29 -6.27 8.24
C ALA A 160 -25.95 -7.29 9.18
N LEU A 161 -25.16 -7.90 10.09
CA LEU A 161 -25.62 -8.85 11.10
C LEU A 161 -26.08 -8.21 12.42
N ARG A 162 -26.10 -6.87 12.51
CA ARG A 162 -26.59 -6.09 13.65
C ARG A 162 -27.82 -5.31 13.24
#